data_AF-A0A233HGV7-F1
#
_entry.id   AF-A0A233HGV7-F1
#
_cell.length_a   1.000
_cell.length_b   1.000
_cell.length_c   1.000
_cell.angle_alpha   90.00
_cell.angle_beta   90.00
_cell.angle_gamma   90.00
#
_symmetry.space_group_name_H-M   'P 1'
#
loop_
_entity.id
_entity.type
_entity.pdbx_description
1 polymer ?
#
loop_
_entity_poly.entity_id
_entity_poly.type
_entity_poly.pdbx_seq_one_letter_code
_entity_poly.pdbx_strand_id
1 'polypeptide(L)'
;MNQHTLVQVFALSFDGLAQYVQFSQPVVIPENTDFEIEVCVSGVRTDAFQSIFSGPTINDFFRALTNGDGIQVYAGGYVVSWTGANLNVSETHVYGLRRVGVTISIIIDGVVVSTRTGSSSQVVIDRLMRSWGTSSYSLGVPRLFKTWVNGDRNSGQLVLDLPLTKRDMGAIQYANSPSNFTAEIINYTDAMWTEI
;
A
#
# COMPACT_ATOMS: atom_id res chain seq x y z
N MET A 1 -34.18 9.10 -23.45
CA MET A 1 -33.89 8.05 -22.44
C MET A 1 -32.39 7.86 -22.46
N ASN A 2 -31.65 8.52 -21.57
CA ASN A 2 -30.19 8.51 -21.57
C ASN A 2 -29.72 7.20 -20.94
N GLN A 3 -29.15 6.30 -21.75
CA GLN A 3 -28.46 5.14 -21.22
C GLN A 3 -27.17 5.64 -20.54
N HIS A 4 -27.13 5.55 -19.21
CA HIS A 4 -25.89 5.69 -18.47
C HIS A 4 -25.05 4.45 -18.78
N THR A 5 -24.05 4.60 -19.66
CA THR A 5 -23.01 3.59 -19.83
C THR A 5 -22.27 3.48 -18.51
N LEU A 6 -22.39 2.33 -17.83
CA LEU A 6 -21.55 2.03 -16.68
C LEU A 6 -20.11 1.98 -17.16
N VAL A 7 -19.26 2.83 -16.61
CA VAL A 7 -17.82 2.80 -16.89
C VAL A 7 -17.27 1.56 -16.21
N GLN A 8 -16.79 0.60 -17.00
CA GLN A 8 -16.10 -0.57 -16.47
C GLN A 8 -14.82 -0.11 -15.77
N VAL A 9 -14.63 -0.53 -14.52
CA VAL A 9 -13.42 -0.24 -13.73
C VAL A 9 -12.57 -1.50 -13.72
N PHE A 10 -11.28 -1.35 -13.97
CA PHE A 10 -10.32 -2.45 -13.97
C PHE A 10 -9.24 -2.21 -12.91
N ALA A 11 -8.66 -3.28 -12.39
CA ALA A 11 -7.48 -3.23 -11.54
C ALA A 11 -6.56 -4.43 -11.81
N LEU A 12 -5.31 -4.33 -11.38
CA LEU A 12 -4.31 -5.38 -11.52
C LEU A 12 -4.50 -6.43 -10.42
N SER A 13 -4.71 -7.68 -10.80
CA SER A 13 -4.76 -8.83 -9.91
C SER A 13 -3.41 -9.54 -9.87
N PHE A 14 -2.74 -9.48 -8.73
CA PHE A 14 -1.48 -10.14 -8.44
C PHE A 14 -1.75 -11.55 -7.92
N ASP A 15 -1.03 -12.54 -8.44
CA ASP A 15 -1.22 -13.96 -8.12
C ASP A 15 -0.37 -14.47 -6.93
N GLY A 16 0.51 -13.63 -6.40
CA GLY A 16 1.44 -14.00 -5.33
C GLY A 16 2.63 -14.86 -5.79
N LEU A 17 2.88 -14.96 -7.11
CA LEU A 17 4.03 -15.68 -7.68
C LEU A 17 5.26 -14.79 -7.81
N ALA A 18 5.40 -14.06 -8.91
CA ALA A 18 6.56 -13.21 -9.19
C ALA A 18 6.17 -11.80 -9.64
N GLN A 19 4.89 -11.45 -9.54
CA GLN A 19 4.35 -10.15 -9.92
C GLN A 19 4.41 -9.19 -8.73
N TYR A 20 4.76 -7.93 -8.97
CA TYR A 20 4.73 -6.86 -7.97
C TYR A 20 4.80 -5.49 -8.64
N VAL A 21 4.59 -4.43 -7.86
CA VAL A 21 4.74 -3.05 -8.33
C VAL A 21 6.08 -2.51 -7.85
N GLN A 22 6.92 -2.03 -8.76
CA GLN A 22 8.18 -1.35 -8.46
C GLN A 22 8.04 0.14 -8.75
N PHE A 23 8.42 0.98 -7.80
CA PHE A 23 8.45 2.42 -8.02
C PHE A 23 9.70 2.83 -8.81
N SER A 24 9.55 3.80 -9.72
CA SER A 24 10.65 4.40 -10.49
C SER A 24 11.72 5.06 -9.62
N GLN A 25 11.32 5.52 -8.43
CA GLN A 25 12.18 6.00 -7.37
C GLN A 25 11.50 5.74 -6.02
N PRO A 26 12.25 5.57 -4.91
CA PRO A 26 11.64 5.39 -3.60
C PRO A 26 10.88 6.65 -3.14
N VAL A 27 9.76 6.44 -2.44
CA VAL A 27 9.11 7.45 -1.63
C VAL A 27 9.87 7.55 -0.31
N VAL A 28 10.59 8.65 -0.12
CA VAL A 28 11.42 8.90 1.06
C VAL A 28 10.72 9.91 1.96
N ILE A 29 10.32 9.48 3.15
CA ILE A 29 9.76 10.34 4.19
C ILE A 29 10.87 10.65 5.21
N PRO A 30 11.33 11.91 5.32
CA PRO A 30 12.45 12.25 6.19
C PRO A 30 12.23 11.93 7.67
N GLU A 31 13.31 11.95 8.43
CA GLU A 31 13.23 11.90 9.89
C GLU A 31 12.39 13.05 10.44
N ASN A 32 11.76 12.84 11.59
CA ASN A 32 10.96 13.85 12.31
C ASN A 32 9.83 14.48 11.47
N THR A 33 9.38 13.79 10.41
CA THR A 33 8.29 14.24 9.55
C THR A 33 7.01 13.49 9.88
N ASP A 34 5.94 14.21 10.18
CA ASP A 34 4.60 13.65 10.29
C ASP A 34 4.11 13.23 8.91
N PHE A 35 3.46 12.07 8.82
CA PHE A 35 3.03 11.52 7.55
C PHE A 35 1.82 10.60 7.69
N GLU A 36 1.14 10.38 6.56
CA GLU A 36 0.18 9.30 6.37
C GLU A 36 0.40 8.62 5.02
N ILE A 37 0.37 7.29 5.00
CA ILE A 37 0.39 6.47 3.78
C ILE A 37 -0.92 5.71 3.74
N GLU A 38 -1.59 5.70 2.58
CA GLU A 38 -2.80 4.90 2.35
C GLU A 38 -2.63 3.98 1.14
N VAL A 39 -3.11 2.74 1.27
CA VAL A 39 -3.19 1.76 0.17
C VAL A 39 -4.57 1.10 0.18
N CYS A 40 -5.27 1.14 -0.95
CA CYS A 40 -6.50 0.36 -1.12
C CYS A 40 -6.14 -0.96 -1.80
N VAL A 41 -6.44 -2.08 -1.15
CA VAL A 41 -6.20 -3.42 -1.69
C VAL A 41 -7.34 -4.35 -1.28
N SER A 42 -7.64 -5.33 -2.15
CA SER A 42 -8.52 -6.46 -1.85
C SER A 42 -7.86 -7.78 -2.22
N GLY A 43 -8.51 -8.88 -1.88
CA GLY A 43 -8.08 -10.22 -2.28
C GLY A 43 -6.80 -10.67 -1.58
N VAL A 44 -6.38 -10.03 -0.49
CA VAL A 44 -5.21 -10.49 0.24
C VAL A 44 -5.52 -11.85 0.88
N ARG A 45 -4.64 -12.84 0.69
CA ARG A 45 -4.84 -14.18 1.27
C ARG A 45 -4.50 -14.22 2.76
N THR A 46 -5.14 -15.14 3.48
CA THR A 46 -4.96 -15.33 4.92
C THR A 46 -3.97 -16.44 5.26
N ASP A 47 -3.57 -17.30 4.33
CA ASP A 47 -2.73 -18.47 4.60
C ASP A 47 -1.22 -18.16 4.71
N ALA A 48 -0.80 -16.92 4.42
CA ALA A 48 0.60 -16.48 4.46
C ALA A 48 0.71 -15.02 4.90
N PHE A 49 1.92 -14.57 5.26
CA PHE A 49 2.20 -13.14 5.36
C PHE A 49 2.07 -12.49 3.98
N GLN A 50 1.39 -11.36 3.91
CA GLN A 50 1.16 -10.65 2.64
C GLN A 50 1.59 -9.20 2.77
N SER A 51 2.66 -8.85 2.06
CA SER A 51 3.18 -7.48 2.05
C SER A 51 2.33 -6.61 1.14
N ILE A 52 1.72 -5.57 1.71
CA ILE A 52 0.92 -4.59 0.97
C ILE A 52 1.87 -3.57 0.34
N PHE A 53 2.79 -3.02 1.14
CA PHE A 53 3.90 -2.21 0.68
C PHE A 53 5.17 -2.50 1.46
N SER A 54 6.31 -2.23 0.86
CA SER A 54 7.61 -2.32 1.53
C SER A 54 8.64 -1.37 0.93
N GLY A 55 9.69 -1.16 1.71
CA GLY A 55 10.92 -0.52 1.31
C GLY A 55 12.03 -1.50 0.94
N PRO A 56 13.24 -0.96 0.73
CA PRO A 56 14.41 -1.77 0.37
C PRO A 56 14.94 -2.63 1.53
N THR A 57 14.50 -2.40 2.77
CA THR A 57 14.97 -3.14 3.96
C THR A 57 13.80 -3.56 4.84
N ILE A 58 14.08 -4.41 5.84
CA ILE A 58 13.09 -4.84 6.84
C ILE A 58 12.54 -3.69 7.70
N ASN A 59 13.17 -2.52 7.67
CA ASN A 59 12.80 -1.41 8.54
C ASN A 59 11.48 -0.73 8.14
N ASP A 60 11.05 -0.93 6.89
CA ASP A 60 9.90 -0.24 6.31
C ASP A 60 9.02 -1.24 5.55
N PHE A 61 7.96 -1.72 6.19
CA PHE A 61 6.96 -2.53 5.51
C PHE A 61 5.61 -2.49 6.20
N PHE A 62 4.58 -2.84 5.44
CA PHE A 62 3.22 -3.01 5.93
C PHE A 62 2.68 -4.32 5.37
N ARG A 63 2.23 -5.22 6.25
CA ARG A 63 1.77 -6.54 5.85
C ARG A 63 0.54 -7.00 6.63
N ALA A 64 -0.28 -7.80 5.96
CA ALA A 64 -1.24 -8.66 6.62
C ALA A 64 -0.53 -9.87 7.24
N LEU A 65 -1.01 -10.25 8.43
CA LEU A 65 -0.57 -11.44 9.14
C LEU A 65 -1.29 -12.69 8.61
N THR A 66 -0.72 -13.86 8.89
CA THR A 66 -1.37 -15.15 8.63
C THR A 66 -2.69 -15.28 9.41
N ASN A 67 -3.54 -16.20 8.99
CA ASN A 67 -4.90 -16.48 9.45
C ASN A 67 -5.85 -15.27 9.45
N GLY A 68 -5.48 -14.16 8.82
CA GLY A 68 -6.23 -12.91 8.96
C GLY A 68 -6.10 -12.29 10.34
N ASP A 69 -5.04 -12.63 11.10
CA ASP A 69 -4.81 -12.20 12.48
C ASP A 69 -4.46 -10.70 12.62
N GLY A 70 -4.76 -9.89 11.59
CA GLY A 70 -4.57 -8.45 11.57
C GLY A 70 -3.35 -8.01 10.77
N ILE A 71 -2.71 -6.94 11.24
CA ILE A 71 -1.73 -6.15 10.49
C ILE A 71 -0.45 -5.98 11.32
N GLN A 72 0.69 -6.02 10.63
CA GLN A 72 1.97 -5.62 11.19
C GLN A 72 2.67 -4.61 10.30
N VAL A 73 3.27 -3.62 10.95
CA VAL A 73 4.01 -2.55 10.31
C VAL A 73 5.37 -2.41 10.96
N TYR A 74 6.37 -2.19 10.11
CA TYR A 74 7.66 -1.62 10.48
C TYR A 74 7.76 -0.24 9.83
N ALA A 75 8.09 0.78 10.61
CA ALA A 75 8.36 2.11 10.11
C ALA A 75 9.60 2.67 10.81
N GLY A 76 10.68 2.87 10.06
CA GLY A 76 11.97 3.26 10.62
C GLY A 76 12.51 2.25 11.62
N GLY A 77 12.27 0.94 11.37
CA GLY A 77 12.71 -0.17 12.21
C GLY A 77 11.85 -0.45 13.44
N TYR A 78 10.81 0.37 13.70
CA TYR A 78 9.93 0.17 14.84
C TYR A 78 8.68 -0.61 14.48
N VAL A 79 8.29 -1.56 15.35
CA VAL A 79 7.19 -2.49 15.09
C VAL A 79 5.90 -2.05 15.77
N VAL A 80 4.84 -1.92 14.98
CA VAL A 80 3.46 -1.82 15.46
C VAL A 80 2.68 -2.98 14.88
N SER A 81 1.96 -3.68 15.75
CA SER A 81 1.05 -4.74 15.34
C SER A 81 -0.35 -4.42 15.84
N TRP A 82 -1.33 -4.86 15.08
CA TRP A 82 -2.72 -4.92 15.49
C TRP A 82 -3.22 -6.32 15.23
N THR A 83 -3.79 -6.96 16.26
CA THR A 83 -4.49 -8.23 16.13
C THR A 83 -5.97 -7.98 16.26
N GLY A 84 -6.69 -8.02 15.14
CA GLY A 84 -8.13 -7.91 15.12
C GLY A 84 -8.76 -9.26 14.90
N ALA A 85 -9.47 -9.78 15.90
CA ALA A 85 -10.42 -10.85 15.63
C ALA A 85 -11.44 -10.31 14.62
N ASN A 86 -11.55 -10.97 13.46
CA ASN A 86 -12.51 -10.68 12.38
C ASN A 86 -12.13 -9.63 11.32
N LEU A 87 -10.87 -9.24 11.15
CA LEU A 87 -10.51 -8.55 9.90
C LEU A 87 -10.57 -9.55 8.74
N ASN A 88 -11.49 -9.35 7.80
CA ASN A 88 -11.49 -10.10 6.55
C ASN A 88 -10.52 -9.44 5.55
N VAL A 89 -9.22 -9.74 5.66
CA VAL A 89 -8.18 -9.17 4.77
C VAL A 89 -8.42 -9.40 3.27
N SER A 90 -9.28 -10.35 2.90
CA SER A 90 -9.65 -10.61 1.51
C SER A 90 -10.65 -9.59 0.93
N GLU A 91 -11.38 -8.88 1.80
CA GLU A 91 -12.25 -7.78 1.38
C GLU A 91 -11.45 -6.54 0.97
N THR A 92 -12.14 -5.59 0.35
CA THR A 92 -11.55 -4.31 0.01
C THR A 92 -11.41 -3.45 1.25
N HIS A 93 -10.18 -3.08 1.56
CA HIS A 93 -9.88 -2.16 2.66
C HIS A 93 -8.91 -1.07 2.23
N VAL A 94 -9.03 0.08 2.89
CA VAL A 94 -8.00 1.13 2.89
C VAL A 94 -7.12 0.93 4.10
N TYR A 95 -5.90 0.45 3.88
CA TYR A 95 -4.89 0.29 4.90
C TYR A 95 -4.07 1.57 5.01
N GLY A 96 -3.91 2.07 6.23
CA GLY A 96 -3.18 3.29 6.51
C GLY A 96 -2.07 3.11 7.54
N LEU A 97 -0.95 3.78 7.30
CA LEU A 97 0.14 3.96 8.25
C LEU A 97 0.29 5.46 8.52
N ARG A 98 0.17 5.87 9.77
CA ARG A 98 0.32 7.27 10.16
C ARG A 98 1.39 7.44 11.23
N ARG A 99 2.18 8.51 11.11
CA ARG A 99 3.05 9.00 12.17
C ARG A 99 2.73 10.44 12.53
N VAL A 100 2.58 10.71 13.84
CA VAL A 100 2.49 12.06 14.43
C VAL A 100 3.49 12.16 15.57
N GLY A 101 4.52 12.99 15.41
CA GLY A 101 5.73 12.99 16.23
C GLY A 101 6.43 11.64 16.17
N VAL A 102 6.48 10.95 17.31
CA VAL A 102 7.01 9.58 17.41
C VAL A 102 5.92 8.51 17.43
N THR A 103 4.65 8.90 17.42
CA THR A 103 3.53 7.97 17.57
C THR A 103 3.17 7.38 16.21
N ILE A 104 3.30 6.06 16.08
CA ILE A 104 2.93 5.30 14.87
C ILE A 104 1.56 4.67 15.08
N SER A 105 0.69 4.77 14.07
CA SER A 105 -0.66 4.21 14.09
C SER A 105 -0.95 3.37 12.84
N ILE A 106 -1.69 2.28 13.04
CA ILE A 106 -2.32 1.50 11.98
C ILE A 106 -3.76 2.00 11.84
N ILE A 107 -4.15 2.27 10.60
CA ILE A 107 -5.48 2.74 10.23
C ILE A 107 -6.08 1.71 9.28
N ILE A 108 -7.36 1.37 9.45
CA ILE A 108 -8.12 0.54 8.52
C ILE A 108 -9.45 1.23 8.29
N ASP A 109 -9.78 1.49 7.01
CA ASP A 109 -11.02 2.14 6.59
C ASP A 109 -11.29 3.47 7.32
N GLY A 110 -10.21 4.24 7.55
CA GLY A 110 -10.26 5.53 8.25
C GLY A 110 -10.35 5.44 9.77
N VAL A 111 -10.36 4.24 10.36
CA VAL A 111 -10.39 4.03 11.81
C VAL A 111 -8.98 3.66 12.30
N VAL A 112 -8.50 4.36 13.34
CA VAL A 112 -7.25 3.98 14.01
C VAL A 112 -7.49 2.72 14.83
N VAL A 113 -6.83 1.62 14.45
CA VAL A 113 -7.01 0.31 15.10
C VAL A 113 -5.90 -0.04 16.08
N SER A 114 -4.71 0.55 15.92
CA SER A 114 -3.60 0.37 16.85
C SER A 114 -2.68 1.58 16.83
N THR A 115 -2.08 1.87 17.98
CA THR A 115 -1.15 2.98 18.16
C THR A 115 -0.04 2.55 19.10
N ARG A 116 1.20 2.97 18.81
CA ARG A 116 2.35 2.73 19.68
C ARG A 116 3.36 3.87 19.55
N THR A 117 3.97 4.26 20.66
CA THR A 117 5.16 5.12 20.64
C THR A 117 6.28 4.39 19.92
N GLY A 118 6.76 4.96 18.82
CA GLY A 118 7.73 4.33 17.93
C GLY A 118 8.94 5.21 17.66
N SER A 119 9.26 5.41 16.38
CA SER A 119 10.46 6.10 15.93
C SER A 119 10.14 7.33 15.07
N SER A 120 11.01 8.34 15.14
CA SER A 120 11.04 9.44 14.19
C SER A 120 12.02 9.22 13.03
N SER A 121 12.62 8.02 12.91
CA SER A 121 13.54 7.65 11.82
C SER A 121 12.90 7.77 10.42
N GLN A 122 13.74 7.86 9.39
CA GLN A 122 13.30 7.91 8.00
C GLN A 122 12.48 6.66 7.65
N VAL A 123 11.49 6.83 6.78
CA VAL A 123 10.72 5.73 6.18
C VAL A 123 10.91 5.77 4.67
N VAL A 124 11.26 4.63 4.08
CA VAL A 124 11.46 4.50 2.63
C VAL A 124 10.56 3.41 2.07
N ILE A 125 9.70 3.75 1.10
CA ILE A 125 8.85 2.78 0.39
C ILE A 125 9.24 2.76 -1.09
N ASP A 126 9.43 1.58 -1.67
CA ASP A 126 9.84 1.46 -3.08
C ASP A 126 9.02 0.44 -3.88
N ARG A 127 8.12 -0.31 -3.23
CA ARG A 127 7.33 -1.35 -3.91
C ARG A 127 6.01 -1.66 -3.20
N LEU A 128 5.10 -2.27 -3.97
CA LEU A 128 3.85 -2.86 -3.48
C LEU A 128 3.80 -4.35 -3.79
N MET A 129 2.98 -5.10 -3.05
CA MET A 129 2.70 -6.52 -3.28
C MET A 129 3.92 -7.45 -3.22
N ARG A 130 5.00 -7.00 -2.59
CA ARG A 130 6.22 -7.78 -2.35
C ARG A 130 6.87 -7.33 -1.06
N SER A 131 7.49 -8.28 -0.36
CA SER A 131 8.30 -8.00 0.83
C SER A 131 9.63 -7.33 0.45
N TRP A 132 10.35 -6.82 1.45
CA TRP A 132 11.70 -6.27 1.28
C TRP A 132 12.70 -7.34 0.78
N GLY A 133 12.42 -8.62 1.06
CA GLY A 133 13.21 -9.77 0.58
C GLY A 133 12.87 -10.20 -0.85
N THR A 134 13.78 -10.92 -1.52
CA THR A 134 13.68 -11.14 -2.97
C THR A 134 12.63 -12.15 -3.42
N SER A 135 12.10 -13.00 -2.53
CA SER A 135 11.26 -14.16 -2.89
C SER A 135 9.88 -14.23 -2.22
N SER A 136 9.41 -13.16 -1.57
CA SER A 136 8.08 -13.15 -0.94
C SER A 136 7.14 -12.16 -1.63
N TYR A 137 6.28 -12.70 -2.48
CA TYR A 137 5.29 -11.97 -3.27
C TYR A 137 3.89 -12.13 -2.67
N SER A 138 3.03 -11.16 -2.96
CA SER A 138 1.70 -11.08 -2.37
C SER A 138 0.62 -11.15 -3.43
N LEU A 139 -0.45 -11.85 -3.08
CA LEU A 139 -1.69 -11.93 -3.84
C LEU A 139 -2.57 -10.73 -3.44
N GLY A 140 -3.24 -10.14 -4.42
CA GLY A 140 -4.25 -9.12 -4.16
C GLY A 140 -4.44 -8.17 -5.34
N VAL A 141 -5.33 -7.20 -5.14
CA VAL A 141 -5.75 -6.23 -6.16
C VAL A 141 -5.55 -4.83 -5.60
N PRO A 142 -4.35 -4.23 -5.70
CA PRO A 142 -4.12 -2.86 -5.26
C PRO A 142 -4.77 -1.89 -6.25
N ARG A 143 -5.47 -0.88 -5.72
CA ARG A 143 -6.23 0.11 -6.51
C ARG A 143 -5.64 1.51 -6.43
N LEU A 144 -5.01 1.86 -5.31
CA LEU A 144 -4.38 3.16 -5.11
C LEU A 144 -3.26 3.06 -4.08
N PHE A 145 -2.28 3.95 -4.21
CA PHE A 145 -1.28 4.25 -3.20
C PHE A 145 -1.17 5.77 -3.05
N LYS A 146 -1.27 6.27 -1.81
CA LYS A 146 -1.15 7.71 -1.51
C LYS A 146 -0.21 7.95 -0.35
N THR A 147 0.47 9.09 -0.38
CA THR A 147 1.31 9.54 0.74
C THR A 147 1.18 11.03 0.95
N TRP A 148 0.99 11.42 2.21
CA TRP A 148 1.02 12.78 2.70
C TRP A 148 2.19 12.96 3.66
N VAL A 149 2.79 14.14 3.67
CA VAL A 149 3.87 14.52 4.61
C VAL A 149 3.58 15.89 5.23
N ASN A 150 4.29 16.22 6.30
CA ASN A 150 4.07 17.43 7.11
C ASN A 150 2.66 17.50 7.70
N GLY A 151 2.10 16.35 8.04
CA GLY A 151 0.75 16.20 8.57
C GLY A 151 0.14 14.85 8.17
N ASP A 152 -1.18 14.79 8.25
CA ASP A 152 -1.98 13.61 7.89
C ASP A 152 -2.75 13.85 6.58
N ARG A 153 -3.66 12.95 6.19
CA ARG A 153 -4.46 13.14 4.96
C ARG A 153 -5.34 14.40 4.92
N ASN A 154 -5.63 15.00 6.08
CA ASN A 154 -6.50 16.18 6.19
C ASN A 154 -5.71 17.49 6.25
N SER A 155 -4.45 17.44 6.66
CA SER A 155 -3.62 18.61 7.00
C SER A 155 -2.28 18.67 6.27
N GLY A 156 -1.77 17.51 5.84
CA GLY A 156 -0.47 17.36 5.21
C GLY A 156 -0.50 17.63 3.70
N GLN A 157 0.69 17.73 3.13
CA GLN A 157 0.91 17.86 1.70
C GLN A 157 0.89 16.47 1.05
N LEU A 158 -0.01 16.27 0.08
CA LEU A 158 -0.02 15.08 -0.78
C LEU A 158 1.25 15.06 -1.66
N VAL A 159 2.14 14.09 -1.42
CA VAL A 159 3.41 13.94 -2.16
C VAL A 159 3.42 12.77 -3.12
N LEU A 160 2.47 11.83 -2.99
CA LEU A 160 2.25 10.81 -4.00
C LEU A 160 0.76 10.47 -4.09
N ASP A 161 0.23 10.44 -5.31
CA ASP A 161 -1.07 9.88 -5.66
C ASP A 161 -0.94 8.98 -6.88
N LEU A 162 -0.86 7.67 -6.63
CA LEU A 162 -0.65 6.65 -7.63
C LEU A 162 -1.91 5.79 -7.79
N PRO A 163 -2.77 6.08 -8.79
CA PRO A 163 -3.85 5.18 -9.16
C PRO A 163 -3.28 3.93 -9.86
N LEU A 164 -3.84 2.76 -9.54
CA LEU A 164 -3.45 1.46 -10.12
C LEU A 164 -4.60 0.82 -10.92
N THR A 165 -5.51 1.65 -11.41
CA THR A 165 -6.73 1.26 -12.14
C THR A 165 -6.73 1.73 -13.59
N LYS A 166 -5.64 2.33 -14.07
CA LYS A 166 -5.54 2.88 -15.44
C LYS A 166 -5.07 1.80 -16.41
N ARG A 167 -6.03 0.97 -16.85
CA ARG A 167 -5.79 -0.18 -17.73
C ARG A 167 -5.08 0.19 -19.04
N ASP A 168 -5.43 1.33 -19.61
CA ASP A 168 -4.85 1.88 -20.83
C ASP A 168 -3.35 2.19 -20.73
N MET A 169 -2.83 2.34 -19.51
CA MET A 169 -1.39 2.54 -19.27
C MET A 169 -0.58 1.23 -19.21
N GLY A 170 -1.24 0.07 -19.18
CA GLY A 170 -0.58 -1.24 -19.19
C GLY A 170 0.39 -1.43 -18.02
N ALA A 171 1.61 -1.89 -18.32
CA ALA A 171 2.64 -2.22 -17.33
C ALA A 171 3.23 -1.02 -16.56
N ILE A 172 3.00 0.22 -17.00
CA ILE A 172 3.58 1.41 -16.35
C ILE A 172 2.44 2.34 -15.93
N GLN A 173 2.27 2.54 -14.64
CA GLN A 173 1.25 3.41 -14.07
C GLN A 173 1.86 4.78 -13.73
N TYR A 174 1.21 5.85 -14.17
CA TYR A 174 1.65 7.23 -13.89
C TYR A 174 0.90 7.80 -12.69
N ALA A 175 1.65 8.35 -11.74
CA ALA A 175 1.08 9.08 -10.63
C ALA A 175 0.37 10.36 -11.13
N ASN A 176 -0.73 10.72 -10.46
CA ASN A 176 -1.38 12.02 -10.65
C ASN A 176 -0.53 13.15 -10.04
N SER A 177 0.28 12.83 -9.02
CA SER A 177 1.23 13.75 -8.39
C SER A 177 2.36 12.95 -7.72
N PRO A 178 3.64 13.32 -7.89
CA PRO A 178 4.13 14.25 -8.91
C PRO A 178 4.07 13.57 -10.29
N SER A 179 3.95 14.34 -11.36
CA SER A 179 3.69 13.81 -12.71
C SER A 179 4.83 12.97 -13.32
N ASN A 180 6.03 13.03 -12.75
CA ASN A 180 7.19 12.26 -13.19
C ASN A 180 7.36 10.93 -12.43
N PHE A 181 6.56 10.67 -11.40
CA PHE A 181 6.61 9.42 -10.68
C PHE A 181 5.82 8.35 -11.42
N THR A 182 6.48 7.22 -11.70
CA THR A 182 5.84 6.04 -12.27
C THR A 182 6.03 4.82 -11.39
N ALA A 183 5.16 3.85 -11.60
CA ALA A 183 5.25 2.52 -11.01
C ALA A 183 5.13 1.46 -12.11
N GLU A 184 6.11 0.56 -12.19
CA GLU A 184 6.16 -0.54 -13.16
C GLU A 184 5.63 -1.83 -12.53
N ILE A 185 4.76 -2.53 -13.25
CA ILE A 185 4.32 -3.87 -12.89
C ILE A 185 5.36 -4.86 -13.42
N ILE A 186 6.09 -5.47 -12.49
CA ILE A 186 7.09 -6.49 -12.83
C ILE A 186 6.38 -7.81 -13.14
N ASN A 187 6.84 -8.50 -14.20
CA ASN A 187 6.20 -9.69 -14.76
C ASN A 187 4.75 -9.45 -15.22
N TYR A 188 4.49 -8.26 -15.77
CA TYR A 188 3.20 -7.86 -16.32
C TYR A 188 2.69 -8.80 -17.43
N THR A 189 1.39 -9.06 -17.42
CA THR A 189 0.64 -9.61 -18.56
C THR A 189 -0.74 -8.95 -18.65
N ASP A 190 -1.33 -8.90 -19.83
CA ASP A 190 -2.68 -8.33 -20.00
C ASP A 190 -3.77 -9.09 -19.23
N ALA A 191 -3.52 -10.37 -18.91
CA ALA A 191 -4.42 -11.21 -18.12
C ALA A 191 -4.51 -10.78 -16.64
N MET A 192 -3.60 -9.92 -16.16
CA MET A 192 -3.67 -9.38 -14.80
C MET A 192 -4.84 -8.41 -14.62
N TRP A 193 -5.35 -7.79 -15.69
CA TRP A 193 -6.46 -6.85 -15.57
C TRP A 193 -7.78 -7.57 -15.34
N THR A 194 -8.39 -7.33 -14.20
CA THR A 194 -9.71 -7.85 -13.84
C THR A 194 -10.72 -6.71 -13.71
N GLU A 195 -11.96 -6.95 -14.13
CA GLU A 195 -13.08 -6.04 -13.89
C GLU A 195 -13.47 -6.10 -12.40
N ILE A 196 -13.68 -4.93 -11.78
CA ILE A 196 -13.92 -4.78 -10.32
C ILE A 196 -15.13 -3.93 -10.01
#